data_AF-A0A1V6MUY7-F1
#
_entry.id   AF-A0A1V6MUY7-F1
#
_cell.length_a   1.000
_cell.length_b   1.000
_cell.length_c   1.000
_cell.angle_alpha   90.00
_cell.angle_beta   90.00
_cell.angle_gamma   90.00
#
_symmetry.space_group_name_H-M   'P 1'
#
loop_
_entity.id
_entity.type
_entity.pdbx_description
1 polymer ?
#
loop_
_entity_poly.entity_id
_entity_poly.type
_entity_poly.pdbx_seq_one_letter_code
_entity_poly.pdbx_strand_id
1 'polypeptide(L)'
;MFASGVWAPDSLSLTRDLDASGPSAVLAELDALDPETFLAELHLQHDNTPPPHWRAAAARPRAFLSAYRNTLVAVWDALTPFWKEVAPYLRREQERVGLATVTNSLDALLGSMGGKVRYADGAFHLPHPCVGHLTALGRRRIVLVPLASHFTSGTYSAERNDVLWLGYPLPGLAQLISSSTSTAEANTDRLAVLLGRARAGILRHAHRRPSLSDTARHVGISVSTASYHCDQLAHAGLLVRQRQGQHVRLHLTDKGNALMDLLA
;
A
#
# COMPACT_ATOMS: atom_id res chain seq x y z
N MET A 1 -6.18 15.83 10.00
CA MET A 1 -5.62 15.79 11.36
C MET A 1 -6.29 14.64 12.08
N PHE A 2 -5.72 13.44 12.04
CA PHE A 2 -6.24 12.30 12.80
C PHE A 2 -5.74 12.47 14.24
N ALA A 3 -6.67 12.52 15.20
CA ALA A 3 -6.33 12.62 16.61
C ALA A 3 -5.45 11.44 17.02
N SER A 4 -4.40 11.72 17.78
CA SER A 4 -3.63 10.72 18.50
C SER A 4 -4.55 9.92 19.43
N GLY A 5 -4.64 8.61 19.21
CA GLY A 5 -5.06 7.65 20.23
C GLY A 5 -6.56 7.37 20.35
N VAL A 6 -7.24 6.97 19.28
CA VAL A 6 -8.49 6.20 19.43
C VAL A 6 -8.08 4.75 19.68
N TRP A 7 -7.95 4.38 20.95
CA TRP A 7 -7.78 2.98 21.35
C TRP A 7 -9.11 2.23 21.11
N ALA A 8 -9.02 1.03 20.55
CA ALA A 8 -10.15 0.12 20.39
C ALA A 8 -9.83 -1.19 21.13
N PRO A 9 -10.83 -1.84 21.77
CA PRO A 9 -10.66 -3.15 22.37
C PRO A 9 -10.14 -4.18 21.37
N ASP A 10 -9.26 -5.07 21.83
CA ASP A 10 -8.69 -6.14 21.01
C ASP A 10 -9.77 -7.10 20.51
N SER A 11 -10.87 -7.26 21.25
CA SER A 11 -12.04 -8.01 20.79
C SER A 11 -12.68 -7.43 19.53
N LEU A 12 -12.44 -6.15 19.22
CA LEU A 12 -12.96 -5.45 18.04
C LEU A 12 -11.88 -5.15 17.00
N SER A 13 -10.61 -5.46 17.27
CA SER A 13 -9.54 -5.27 16.29
C SER A 13 -9.59 -6.31 15.16
N LEU A 14 -10.21 -7.47 15.41
CA LEU A 14 -10.51 -8.51 14.41
C LEU A 14 -9.27 -8.99 13.63
N THR A 15 -8.10 -8.92 14.27
CA THR A 15 -6.79 -9.32 13.72
C THR A 15 -6.23 -10.58 14.38
N ARG A 16 -7.06 -11.38 15.07
CA ARG A 16 -6.57 -12.52 15.88
C ARG A 16 -5.99 -13.62 15.01
N ASP A 17 -6.66 -13.95 13.91
CA ASP A 17 -6.20 -15.00 13.00
C ASP A 17 -5.60 -14.41 11.71
N LEU A 18 -4.31 -14.70 11.52
CA LEU A 18 -3.54 -14.36 10.33
C LEU A 18 -4.02 -15.12 9.09
N ASP A 19 -4.66 -16.27 9.30
CA ASP A 19 -5.08 -17.18 8.25
C ASP A 19 -6.57 -16.97 7.87
N ALA A 20 -7.28 -16.11 8.61
CA ALA A 20 -8.67 -15.76 8.32
C ALA A 20 -8.80 -15.08 6.96
N SER A 21 -9.36 -15.80 6.00
CA SER A 21 -9.61 -15.31 4.65
C SER A 21 -11.08 -14.95 4.47
N GLY A 22 -11.35 -13.66 4.27
CA GLY A 22 -12.68 -13.16 3.92
C GLY A 22 -13.58 -12.81 5.11
N PRO A 23 -14.78 -12.28 4.82
CA PRO A 23 -15.65 -11.66 5.82
C PRO A 23 -16.30 -12.69 6.75
N SER A 24 -16.48 -13.92 6.29
CA SER A 24 -17.17 -14.96 7.05
C SER A 24 -16.40 -15.38 8.29
N ALA A 25 -15.07 -15.45 8.22
CA ALA A 25 -14.23 -15.78 9.37
C ALA A 25 -14.30 -14.67 10.43
N VAL A 26 -14.20 -13.41 10.01
CA VAL A 26 -14.31 -12.24 10.88
C VAL A 26 -15.71 -12.15 11.53
N LEU A 27 -16.77 -12.38 10.76
CA LEU A 27 -18.13 -12.39 11.28
C LEU A 27 -18.38 -13.56 12.24
N ALA A 28 -17.78 -14.73 12.00
CA ALA A 28 -17.86 -15.87 12.91
C ALA A 28 -17.14 -15.60 14.24
N GLU A 29 -15.97 -14.94 14.21
CA GLU A 29 -15.30 -14.49 15.45
C GLU A 29 -16.17 -13.52 16.24
N LEU A 30 -16.84 -12.57 15.56
CA LEU A 30 -17.78 -11.64 16.20
C LEU A 30 -19.02 -12.33 16.75
N ASP A 31 -19.54 -13.32 16.04
CA ASP A 31 -20.70 -14.11 16.48
C ASP A 31 -20.37 -14.97 17.70
N ALA A 32 -19.11 -15.40 17.82
CA ALA A 32 -18.60 -16.17 18.96
C ALA A 32 -18.12 -15.28 20.12
N LEU A 33 -18.01 -13.96 19.95
CA LEU A 33 -17.49 -13.06 20.95
C LEU A 33 -18.47 -12.94 22.13
N ASP A 34 -18.01 -13.34 23.31
CA ASP A 34 -18.73 -13.12 24.57
C ASP A 34 -18.77 -11.62 24.91
N PRO A 35 -19.96 -11.00 25.05
CA PRO A 35 -20.10 -9.62 25.50
C PRO A 35 -19.32 -9.27 26.77
N GLU A 36 -19.15 -10.23 27.68
CA GLU A 36 -18.39 -10.01 28.92
C GLU A 36 -16.89 -9.84 28.67
N THR A 37 -16.35 -10.48 27.61
CA THR A 37 -14.94 -10.29 27.23
C THR A 37 -14.70 -8.86 26.76
N PHE A 38 -15.59 -8.34 25.90
CA PHE A 38 -15.54 -6.94 25.45
C PHE A 38 -15.68 -5.95 26.62
N LEU A 39 -16.60 -6.21 27.56
CA LEU A 39 -16.74 -5.36 28.75
C LEU A 39 -15.50 -5.40 29.65
N ALA A 40 -14.91 -6.58 29.86
CA ALA A 40 -13.71 -6.74 30.66
C ALA A 40 -12.53 -5.95 30.07
N GLU A 41 -12.35 -5.99 28.75
CA GLU A 41 -11.32 -5.20 28.05
C GLU A 41 -11.55 -3.69 28.23
N LEU A 42 -12.80 -3.21 28.07
CA LEU A 42 -13.15 -1.80 28.30
C LEU A 42 -12.87 -1.34 29.73
N HIS A 43 -13.22 -2.16 30.72
CA HIS A 43 -12.99 -1.85 32.12
C HIS A 43 -11.51 -1.89 32.49
N LEU A 44 -10.76 -2.87 31.98
CA LEU A 44 -9.33 -2.99 32.20
C LEU A 44 -8.57 -1.78 31.67
N GLN A 45 -8.93 -1.29 30.48
CA GLN A 45 -8.25 -0.15 29.87
C GLN A 45 -8.57 1.20 30.53
N HIS A 46 -9.75 1.32 31.15
CA HIS A 46 -10.27 2.60 31.62
C HIS A 46 -10.61 2.61 33.11
N ASP A 47 -9.97 1.77 33.92
CA ASP A 47 -10.15 1.69 35.37
C ASP A 47 -11.64 1.62 35.78
N ASN A 48 -12.40 0.74 35.12
CA ASN A 48 -13.86 0.57 35.28
C ASN A 48 -14.73 1.79 34.95
N THR A 49 -14.16 2.84 34.34
CA THR A 49 -14.88 4.08 34.00
C THR A 49 -14.79 4.36 32.49
N PRO A 50 -15.67 3.75 31.67
CA PRO A 50 -15.62 3.94 30.22
C PRO A 50 -15.78 5.41 29.81
N PRO A 51 -14.96 5.89 28.84
CA PRO A 51 -15.07 7.25 28.33
C PRO A 51 -16.42 7.46 27.60
N PRO A 52 -16.84 8.72 27.36
CA PRO A 52 -18.17 9.03 26.83
C PRO A 52 -18.57 8.26 25.56
N HIS A 53 -17.64 8.00 24.66
CA HIS A 53 -17.90 7.26 23.41
C HIS A 53 -18.11 5.75 23.62
N TRP A 54 -17.66 5.17 24.74
CA TRP A 54 -17.85 3.75 25.08
C TRP A 54 -19.02 3.50 26.05
N ARG A 55 -19.52 4.50 26.78
CA ARG A 55 -20.58 4.32 27.81
C ARG A 55 -21.84 3.63 27.28
N ALA A 56 -22.28 4.00 26.07
CA ALA A 56 -23.47 3.40 25.47
C ALA A 56 -23.25 1.91 25.14
N ALA A 57 -22.04 1.56 24.68
CA ALA A 57 -21.65 0.18 24.42
C ALA A 57 -21.51 -0.61 25.72
N ALA A 58 -20.90 -0.03 26.75
CA ALA A 58 -20.73 -0.67 28.06
C ALA A 58 -22.07 -0.96 28.75
N ALA A 59 -23.06 -0.05 28.62
CA ALA A 59 -24.38 -0.26 29.19
C ALA A 59 -25.22 -1.34 28.48
N ARG A 60 -24.94 -1.58 27.19
CA ARG A 60 -25.71 -2.53 26.33
C ARG A 60 -24.77 -3.29 25.38
N PRO A 61 -23.87 -4.14 25.89
CA PRO A 61 -22.79 -4.73 25.10
C PRO A 61 -23.31 -5.64 23.99
N ARG A 62 -24.34 -6.47 24.27
CA ARG A 62 -24.99 -7.31 23.25
C ARG A 62 -25.55 -6.49 22.09
N ALA A 63 -26.31 -5.45 22.39
CA ALA A 63 -26.91 -4.60 21.37
C ALA A 63 -25.85 -3.86 20.54
N PHE A 64 -24.77 -3.41 21.19
CA PHE A 64 -23.63 -2.81 20.52
C PHE A 64 -22.95 -3.79 19.57
N LEU A 65 -22.62 -5.02 20.03
CA LEU A 65 -21.97 -6.03 19.20
C LEU A 65 -22.84 -6.43 18.01
N SER A 66 -24.15 -6.58 18.19
CA SER A 66 -25.08 -6.82 17.06
C SER A 66 -25.09 -5.66 16.06
N ALA A 67 -25.11 -4.41 16.52
CA ALA A 67 -25.06 -3.24 15.65
C ALA A 67 -23.72 -3.11 14.92
N TYR A 68 -22.61 -3.38 15.61
CA TYR A 68 -21.27 -3.39 15.05
C TYR A 68 -21.13 -4.46 13.95
N ARG A 69 -21.61 -5.68 14.22
CA ARG A 69 -21.67 -6.76 13.22
C ARG A 69 -22.46 -6.35 11.98
N ASN A 70 -23.67 -5.81 12.15
CA ASN A 70 -24.51 -5.36 11.03
C ASN A 70 -23.84 -4.25 10.22
N THR A 71 -23.11 -3.36 10.89
CA THR A 71 -22.33 -2.31 10.24
C THR A 71 -21.20 -2.90 9.41
N LEU A 72 -20.48 -3.90 9.94
CA LEU A 72 -19.42 -4.58 9.20
C LEU A 72 -19.94 -5.33 7.98
N VAL A 73 -21.11 -5.98 8.08
CA VAL A 73 -21.77 -6.60 6.92
C VAL A 73 -22.07 -5.54 5.85
N ALA A 74 -22.71 -4.43 6.24
CA ALA A 74 -23.03 -3.36 5.29
C ALA A 74 -21.78 -2.73 4.65
N VAL A 75 -20.72 -2.51 5.43
CA VAL A 75 -19.43 -2.03 4.92
C VAL A 75 -18.82 -3.03 3.95
N TRP A 76 -18.86 -4.32 4.27
CA TRP A 76 -18.35 -5.37 3.39
C TRP A 76 -19.12 -5.43 2.07
N ASP A 77 -20.44 -5.39 2.11
CA ASP A 77 -21.28 -5.39 0.91
C ASP A 77 -20.98 -4.17 0.03
N ALA A 78 -20.82 -2.99 0.64
CA ALA A 78 -20.44 -1.77 -0.07
C ALA A 78 -19.04 -1.83 -0.69
N LEU A 79 -18.08 -2.49 -0.04
CA LEU A 79 -16.70 -2.62 -0.53
C LEU A 79 -16.50 -3.81 -1.48
N THR A 80 -17.43 -4.74 -1.56
CA THR A 80 -17.32 -5.95 -2.40
C THR A 80 -16.97 -5.66 -3.86
N PRO A 81 -17.58 -4.66 -4.55
CA PRO A 81 -17.20 -4.32 -5.92
C PRO A 81 -15.73 -3.87 -6.04
N PHE A 82 -15.29 -2.98 -5.15
CA PHE A 82 -13.89 -2.54 -5.09
C PHE A 82 -12.96 -3.73 -4.82
N TRP A 83 -13.34 -4.64 -3.93
CA TRP A 83 -12.54 -5.84 -3.66
C TRP A 83 -12.33 -6.72 -4.89
N LYS A 84 -13.36 -6.85 -5.75
CA LYS A 84 -13.22 -7.58 -7.03
C LYS A 84 -12.19 -6.94 -7.95
N GLU A 85 -12.09 -5.61 -7.95
CA GLU A 85 -11.11 -4.86 -8.74
C GLU A 85 -9.69 -4.98 -8.18
N VAL A 86 -9.54 -5.03 -6.85
CA VAL A 86 -8.23 -5.11 -6.18
C VAL A 86 -7.67 -6.54 -6.14
N ALA A 87 -8.52 -7.57 -6.09
CA ALA A 87 -8.07 -8.96 -5.94
C ALA A 87 -6.99 -9.44 -6.95
N PRO A 88 -7.02 -9.04 -8.25
CA PRO A 88 -5.94 -9.35 -9.17
C PRO A 88 -4.59 -8.71 -8.80
N TYR A 89 -4.60 -7.51 -8.21
CA TYR A 89 -3.38 -6.83 -7.77
C TYR A 89 -2.77 -7.50 -6.55
N LEU A 90 -3.60 -7.92 -5.59
CA LEU A 90 -3.13 -8.71 -4.45
C LEU A 90 -2.49 -10.03 -4.89
N ARG A 91 -3.10 -10.76 -5.82
CA ARG A 91 -2.53 -12.02 -6.32
C ARG A 91 -1.17 -11.81 -6.97
N ARG A 92 -1.03 -10.77 -7.81
CA ARG A 92 0.27 -10.40 -8.40
C ARG A 92 1.31 -10.06 -7.33
N GLU A 93 0.89 -9.40 -6.26
CA GLU A 93 1.80 -9.06 -5.17
C GLU A 93 2.22 -10.29 -4.37
N GLN A 94 1.29 -11.22 -4.11
CA GLN A 94 1.61 -12.53 -3.51
C GLN A 94 2.60 -13.31 -4.37
N GLU A 95 2.41 -13.34 -5.70
CA GLU A 95 3.35 -13.96 -6.64
C GLU A 95 4.73 -13.29 -6.61
N ARG A 96 4.77 -11.95 -6.58
CA ARG A 96 6.02 -11.17 -6.49
C ARG A 96 6.80 -11.49 -5.21
N VAL A 97 6.12 -11.54 -4.07
CA VAL A 97 6.70 -11.89 -2.76
C VAL A 97 7.16 -13.35 -2.72
N GLY A 98 6.34 -14.26 -3.22
CA GLY A 98 6.69 -15.69 -3.30
C GLY A 98 7.93 -15.94 -4.15
N LEU A 99 7.99 -15.30 -5.34
CA LEU A 99 9.16 -15.40 -6.22
C LEU A 99 10.42 -14.83 -5.56
N ALA A 100 10.32 -13.69 -4.88
CA ALA A 100 11.48 -13.09 -4.21
C ALA A 100 12.04 -13.97 -3.10
N THR A 101 11.15 -14.69 -2.39
CA THR A 101 11.52 -15.62 -1.31
C THR A 101 12.32 -16.80 -1.84
N VAL A 102 11.92 -17.40 -2.97
CA VAL A 102 12.61 -18.58 -3.53
C VAL A 102 13.83 -18.24 -4.39
N THR A 103 13.95 -17.00 -4.85
CA THR A 103 15.08 -16.52 -5.69
C THR A 103 16.15 -15.77 -4.91
N ASN A 104 16.06 -15.72 -3.58
CA ASN A 104 16.96 -14.96 -2.72
C ASN A 104 17.05 -13.46 -3.11
N SER A 105 15.93 -12.89 -3.53
CA SER A 105 15.81 -11.46 -3.90
C SER A 105 14.94 -10.67 -2.93
N LEU A 106 14.78 -11.19 -1.71
CA LEU A 106 13.96 -10.58 -0.66
C LEU A 106 14.46 -9.17 -0.29
N ASP A 107 15.79 -8.95 -0.22
CA ASP A 107 16.34 -7.63 0.08
C ASP A 107 15.91 -6.57 -0.94
N ALA A 108 15.95 -6.91 -2.23
CA ALA A 108 15.51 -6.02 -3.30
C ALA A 108 14.00 -5.76 -3.22
N LEU A 109 13.20 -6.79 -2.89
CA LEU A 109 11.77 -6.64 -2.69
C LEU A 109 11.45 -5.74 -1.50
N LEU A 110 12.10 -5.96 -0.35
CA LEU A 110 11.87 -5.19 0.86
C LEU A 110 12.29 -3.73 0.68
N GLY A 111 13.43 -3.49 0.01
CA GLY A 111 13.90 -2.16 -0.36
C GLY A 111 12.95 -1.41 -1.30
N SER A 112 12.09 -2.12 -2.04
CA SER A 112 11.13 -1.54 -2.98
C SER A 112 9.74 -1.27 -2.38
N MET A 113 9.46 -1.65 -1.12
CA MET A 113 8.09 -1.63 -0.58
C MET A 113 7.51 -0.22 -0.31
N GLY A 114 8.34 0.83 -0.39
CA GLY A 114 7.90 2.22 -0.24
C GLY A 114 7.26 2.54 1.12
N GLY A 115 6.76 3.77 1.27
CA GLY A 115 6.11 4.21 2.52
C GLY A 115 7.08 4.63 3.63
N LYS A 116 6.60 4.59 4.87
CA LYS A 116 7.33 5.11 6.05
C LYS A 116 8.29 4.09 6.68
N VAL A 117 8.07 2.80 6.44
CA VAL A 117 8.98 1.73 6.86
C VAL A 117 9.97 1.51 5.73
N ARG A 118 11.26 1.75 5.99
CA ARG A 118 12.32 1.54 4.99
C ARG A 118 13.11 0.29 5.33
N TYR A 119 13.59 -0.41 4.31
CA TYR A 119 14.53 -1.51 4.47
C TYR A 119 15.84 -1.16 3.77
N ALA A 120 16.95 -1.22 4.51
CA ALA A 120 18.30 -1.00 3.99
C ALA A 120 19.30 -1.75 4.88
N ASP A 121 20.39 -2.25 4.27
CA ASP A 121 21.51 -2.87 4.99
C ASP A 121 21.10 -3.97 6.00
N GLY A 122 20.09 -4.78 5.65
CA GLY A 122 19.59 -5.87 6.49
C GLY A 122 18.70 -5.42 7.67
N ALA A 123 18.28 -4.16 7.70
CA ALA A 123 17.52 -3.59 8.81
C ALA A 123 16.24 -2.85 8.34
N PHE A 124 15.19 -2.93 9.16
CA PHE A 124 14.01 -2.09 9.02
C PHE A 124 14.17 -0.80 9.81
N HIS A 125 13.95 0.33 9.15
CA HIS A 125 13.88 1.65 9.75
C HIS A 125 12.42 2.06 9.88
N LEU A 126 11.97 2.21 11.12
CA LEU A 126 10.59 2.55 11.48
C LEU A 126 10.50 4.06 11.83
N PRO A 127 9.42 4.75 11.42
CA PRO A 127 9.32 6.21 11.50
C PRO A 127 9.08 6.76 12.91
N HIS A 128 8.56 5.97 13.85
CA HIS A 128 8.25 6.42 15.21
C HIS A 128 8.80 5.43 16.24
N PRO A 129 9.40 5.89 17.35
CA PRO A 129 9.76 5.03 18.47
C PRO A 129 8.52 4.32 19.01
N CYS A 130 8.50 2.99 18.99
CA CYS A 130 7.53 2.18 19.71
C CYS A 130 8.24 1.52 20.90
N VAL A 131 7.56 1.34 22.03
CA VAL A 131 8.11 0.67 23.24
C VAL A 131 8.56 -0.76 22.93
N GLY A 132 8.05 -1.37 21.85
CA GLY A 132 8.50 -2.64 21.29
C GLY A 132 9.58 -2.55 20.21
N HIS A 133 10.29 -1.43 20.04
CA HIS A 133 11.43 -1.34 19.14
C HIS A 133 12.56 -2.25 19.60
N LEU A 134 12.59 -3.44 19.02
CA LEU A 134 13.64 -4.40 19.22
C LEU A 134 14.87 -3.98 18.42
N THR A 135 16.04 -4.15 19.04
CA THR A 135 17.33 -4.11 18.36
C THR A 135 17.55 -5.30 17.42
N ALA A 136 16.77 -6.38 17.56
CA ALA A 136 16.84 -7.56 16.70
C ALA A 136 15.47 -8.27 16.56
N LEU A 137 15.18 -8.79 15.38
CA LEU A 137 13.96 -9.56 15.10
C LEU A 137 13.95 -10.94 15.78
N GLY A 138 15.12 -11.49 16.10
CA GLY A 138 15.25 -12.81 16.72
C GLY A 138 14.55 -13.89 15.88
N ARG A 139 13.59 -14.60 16.48
CA ARG A 139 12.79 -15.65 15.82
C ARG A 139 11.43 -15.16 15.32
N ARG A 140 11.18 -13.84 15.33
CA ARG A 140 9.88 -13.29 14.89
C ARG A 140 9.67 -13.52 13.40
N ARG A 141 8.46 -13.92 13.06
CA ARG A 141 8.00 -13.97 11.68
C ARG A 141 7.73 -12.55 11.18
N ILE A 142 7.99 -12.29 9.91
CA ILE A 142 7.56 -11.05 9.26
C ILE A 142 6.34 -11.39 8.40
N VAL A 143 5.27 -10.63 8.58
CA VAL A 143 4.08 -10.71 7.72
C VAL A 143 3.98 -9.43 6.92
N LEU A 144 4.03 -9.60 5.59
CA LEU A 144 3.88 -8.51 4.62
C LEU A 144 2.39 -8.36 4.29
N VAL A 145 1.82 -7.19 4.55
CA VAL A 145 0.41 -6.87 4.28
C VAL A 145 0.31 -5.77 3.22
N PRO A 146 0.02 -6.12 1.95
CA PRO A 146 -0.31 -5.12 0.95
C PRO A 146 -1.65 -4.45 1.29
N LEU A 147 -1.65 -3.12 1.36
CA LEU A 147 -2.80 -2.32 1.75
C LEU A 147 -3.56 -1.79 0.53
N ALA A 148 -4.85 -2.10 0.47
CA ALA A 148 -5.81 -1.61 -0.52
C ALA A 148 -6.39 -0.22 -0.13
N SER A 149 -5.54 0.73 0.28
CA SER A 149 -5.97 2.04 0.82
C SER A 149 -5.09 3.21 0.36
N HIS A 150 -5.52 4.46 0.62
CA HIS A 150 -4.83 5.64 0.12
C HIS A 150 -3.45 5.83 0.78
N PHE A 151 -2.51 6.18 -0.09
CA PHE A 151 -1.08 6.09 0.04
C PHE A 151 -0.49 7.21 0.90
N THR A 152 0.42 6.87 1.82
CA THR A 152 1.56 7.67 2.36
C THR A 152 2.01 7.20 3.74
N SER A 153 1.23 6.37 4.44
CA SER A 153 1.63 5.82 5.74
C SER A 153 1.71 4.30 5.66
N GLY A 154 2.94 3.78 5.68
CA GLY A 154 3.13 2.38 6.06
C GLY A 154 2.72 2.21 7.51
N THR A 155 2.00 1.14 7.81
CA THR A 155 1.61 0.77 9.17
C THR A 155 2.45 -0.41 9.60
N TYR A 156 2.70 -0.55 10.89
CA TYR A 156 3.31 -1.76 11.43
C TYR A 156 2.77 -1.99 12.84
N SER A 157 2.71 -3.26 13.23
CA SER A 157 2.46 -3.65 14.62
C SER A 157 3.50 -4.68 15.05
N ALA A 158 4.09 -4.41 16.22
CA ALA A 158 5.06 -5.27 16.90
C ALA A 158 4.55 -5.69 18.29
N GLU A 159 3.24 -5.52 18.56
CA GLU A 159 2.61 -5.84 19.84
C GLU A 159 2.73 -7.33 20.19
N ARG A 160 2.71 -8.20 19.16
CA ARG A 160 2.96 -9.62 19.31
C ARG A 160 4.45 -9.94 19.35
N ASN A 161 4.84 -10.79 20.29
CA ASN A 161 6.23 -11.22 20.46
C ASN A 161 6.72 -12.21 19.40
N ASP A 162 5.82 -12.82 18.62
CA ASP A 162 6.12 -13.85 17.63
C ASP A 162 6.06 -13.37 16.17
N VAL A 163 5.48 -12.18 15.93
CA VAL A 163 5.25 -11.66 14.58
C VAL A 163 5.40 -10.13 14.51
N LEU A 164 6.01 -9.65 13.43
CA LEU A 164 6.03 -8.25 13.01
C LEU A 164 5.17 -8.11 11.75
N TRP A 165 4.15 -7.27 11.82
CA TRP A 165 3.29 -6.96 10.67
C TRP A 165 3.77 -5.68 9.99
N LEU A 166 3.92 -5.73 8.67
CA LEU A 166 4.31 -4.59 7.86
C LEU A 166 3.24 -4.32 6.81
N GLY A 167 2.44 -3.29 7.05
CA GLY A 167 1.50 -2.73 6.10
C GLY A 167 2.20 -1.79 5.13
N TYR A 168 2.15 -2.11 3.84
CA TYR A 168 2.75 -1.30 2.78
C TYR A 168 1.78 -1.10 1.62
N PRO A 169 1.94 -0.04 0.81
CA PRO A 169 0.98 0.22 -0.26
C PRO A 169 1.03 -0.86 -1.33
N LEU A 170 -0.14 -1.34 -1.74
CA LEU A 170 -0.27 -2.34 -2.81
C LEU A 170 0.23 -1.77 -4.15
N PRO A 171 1.27 -2.35 -4.78
CA PRO A 171 1.77 -1.87 -6.06
C PRO A 171 0.69 -1.89 -7.15
N GLY A 172 0.60 -0.80 -7.91
CA GLY A 172 -0.35 -0.65 -9.03
C GLY A 172 -1.77 -0.23 -8.63
N LEU A 173 -2.12 -0.19 -7.33
CA LEU A 173 -3.47 0.21 -6.89
C LEU A 173 -3.79 1.68 -7.20
N ALA A 174 -2.80 2.58 -7.20
CA ALA A 174 -3.01 3.99 -7.58
C ALA A 174 -3.58 4.13 -9.00
N GLN A 175 -3.16 3.28 -9.94
CA GLN A 175 -3.67 3.28 -11.32
C GLN A 175 -5.14 2.83 -11.38
N LEU A 176 -5.53 1.88 -10.52
CA LEU A 176 -6.92 1.44 -10.41
C LEU A 176 -7.81 2.55 -9.87
N ILE A 177 -7.43 3.17 -8.74
CA ILE A 177 -8.21 4.25 -8.11
C ILE A 177 -8.34 5.45 -9.04
N SER A 178 -7.25 5.86 -9.71
CA SER A 178 -7.29 6.94 -10.70
C SER A 178 -8.16 6.62 -11.92
N SER A 179 -8.35 5.34 -12.26
CA SER A 179 -9.24 4.90 -13.35
C SER A 179 -10.71 4.87 -12.93
N SER A 180 -11.03 4.51 -11.68
CA SER A 180 -12.40 4.41 -11.16
C SER A 180 -13.01 5.78 -10.79
N THR A 181 -12.17 6.80 -10.58
CA THR A 181 -12.60 8.19 -10.29
C THR A 181 -12.94 8.98 -11.58
N SER A 182 -13.02 8.31 -12.73
CA SER A 182 -13.26 8.91 -14.06
C SER A 182 -14.72 9.29 -14.31
N THR A 183 -15.44 9.79 -13.31
CA THR A 183 -16.69 10.54 -13.52
C THR A 183 -16.42 12.02 -13.36
N ALA A 184 -16.33 12.70 -14.51
CA ALA A 184 -16.61 14.11 -14.71
C ALA A 184 -15.75 15.13 -13.93
N GLU A 185 -14.48 15.26 -14.27
CA GLU A 185 -13.80 16.56 -14.35
C GLU A 185 -12.55 16.42 -15.24
N ALA A 186 -12.34 17.39 -16.12
CA ALA A 186 -11.30 17.34 -17.16
C ALA A 186 -9.91 17.08 -16.56
N ASN A 187 -9.44 15.84 -16.72
CA ASN A 187 -8.17 15.36 -16.21
C ASN A 187 -7.02 16.10 -16.89
N THR A 188 -6.59 17.19 -16.28
CA THR A 188 -5.44 17.97 -16.73
C THR A 188 -4.22 17.08 -16.53
N ASP A 189 -3.62 16.61 -17.62
CA ASP A 189 -2.40 15.80 -17.61
C ASP A 189 -1.26 16.57 -16.92
N ARG A 190 -1.11 16.35 -15.60
CA ARG A 190 -0.19 17.10 -14.73
C ARG A 190 1.26 16.94 -15.18
N LEU A 191 1.62 15.76 -15.66
CA LEU A 191 2.94 15.48 -16.20
C LEU A 191 3.17 16.23 -17.51
N ALA A 192 2.18 16.28 -18.41
CA ALA A 192 2.27 17.06 -19.65
C ALA A 192 2.22 18.57 -19.40
N VAL A 193 1.54 19.04 -18.36
CA VAL A 193 1.55 20.45 -17.95
C VAL A 193 2.93 20.87 -17.47
N LEU A 194 3.59 20.05 -16.66
CA LEU A 194 4.89 20.40 -16.06
C LEU A 194 6.07 20.16 -17.01
N LEU A 195 6.04 19.09 -17.80
CA LEU A 195 7.18 18.67 -18.63
C LEU A 195 6.96 18.89 -20.13
N GLY A 196 5.74 19.21 -20.54
CA GLY A 196 5.30 19.17 -21.94
C GLY A 196 4.96 17.76 -22.40
N ARG A 197 4.02 17.68 -23.36
CA ARG A 197 3.47 16.43 -23.90
C ARG A 197 4.54 15.43 -24.36
N ALA A 198 5.57 15.90 -25.06
CA ALA A 198 6.61 15.03 -25.61
C ALA A 198 7.44 14.33 -24.50
N ARG A 199 7.86 15.07 -23.47
CA ARG A 199 8.65 14.50 -22.35
C ARG A 199 7.80 13.59 -21.48
N ALA A 200 6.55 13.97 -21.21
CA ALA A 200 5.60 13.13 -20.51
C ALA A 200 5.36 11.80 -21.23
N GLY A 201 5.15 11.84 -22.56
CA GLY A 201 5.01 10.64 -23.39
C GLY A 201 6.26 9.75 -23.40
N ILE A 202 7.46 10.35 -23.46
CA ILE A 202 8.73 9.60 -23.41
C ILE A 202 8.87 8.87 -22.07
N LEU A 203 8.63 9.56 -20.93
CA LEU A 203 8.75 8.95 -19.61
C LEU A 203 7.74 7.81 -19.40
N ARG A 204 6.48 7.99 -19.83
CA ARG A 204 5.46 6.92 -19.83
C ARG A 204 5.89 5.71 -20.64
N HIS A 205 6.42 5.94 -21.83
CA HIS A 205 6.83 4.84 -22.71
C HIS A 205 8.09 4.12 -22.19
N ALA A 206 9.00 4.85 -21.54
CA ALA A 206 10.27 4.33 -21.01
C ALA A 206 10.09 3.19 -20.00
N HIS A 207 8.94 3.10 -19.31
CA HIS A 207 8.62 1.99 -18.40
C HIS A 207 8.70 0.61 -19.10
N ARG A 208 8.44 0.54 -20.42
CA ARG A 208 8.52 -0.70 -21.23
C ARG A 208 9.90 -0.99 -21.81
N ARG A 209 10.91 -0.22 -21.45
CA ARG A 209 12.28 -0.31 -22.00
C ARG A 209 12.32 -0.26 -23.54
N PRO A 210 11.65 0.71 -24.17
CA PRO A 210 11.54 0.81 -25.62
C PRO A 210 12.87 1.19 -26.27
N SER A 211 12.98 0.97 -27.57
CA SER A 211 14.03 1.65 -28.34
C SER A 211 13.71 3.15 -28.50
N LEU A 212 14.72 3.96 -28.81
CA LEU A 212 14.52 5.36 -29.13
C LEU A 212 13.53 5.56 -30.31
N SER A 213 13.68 4.74 -31.35
CA SER A 213 12.82 4.80 -32.55
C SER A 213 11.36 4.42 -32.25
N ASP A 214 11.15 3.41 -31.40
CA ASP A 214 9.79 3.03 -30.99
C ASP A 214 9.15 4.11 -30.13
N THR A 215 9.95 4.81 -29.32
CA THR A 215 9.47 5.92 -28.50
C THR A 215 9.08 7.14 -29.35
N ALA A 216 9.87 7.46 -30.36
CA ALA A 216 9.53 8.52 -31.31
C ALA A 216 8.17 8.23 -31.99
N ARG A 217 7.97 6.99 -32.45
CA ARG A 217 6.70 6.55 -33.05
C ARG A 217 5.54 6.60 -32.07
N HIS A 218 5.74 6.15 -30.83
CA HIS A 218 4.70 6.14 -29.79
C HIS A 218 4.23 7.55 -29.41
N VAL A 219 5.17 8.50 -29.32
CA VAL A 219 4.88 9.89 -28.91
C VAL A 219 4.42 10.76 -30.10
N GLY A 220 4.62 10.30 -31.34
CA GLY A 220 4.25 11.04 -32.54
C GLY A 220 5.22 12.17 -32.91
N ILE A 221 6.52 11.98 -32.64
CA ILE A 221 7.59 12.94 -32.94
C ILE A 221 8.70 12.30 -33.77
N SER A 222 9.57 13.11 -34.38
CA SER A 222 10.73 12.59 -35.10
C SER A 222 11.75 11.93 -34.15
N VAL A 223 12.57 11.02 -34.67
CA VAL A 223 13.65 10.36 -33.90
C VAL A 223 14.67 11.38 -33.39
N SER A 224 14.96 12.44 -34.15
CA SER A 224 15.85 13.53 -33.72
C SER A 224 15.27 14.31 -32.54
N THR A 225 13.99 14.67 -32.59
CA THR A 225 13.30 15.36 -31.48
C THR A 225 13.17 14.45 -30.26
N ALA A 226 12.92 13.15 -30.45
CA ALA A 226 12.93 12.17 -29.36
C ALA A 226 14.31 12.06 -28.72
N SER A 227 15.40 12.02 -29.51
CA SER A 227 16.77 12.00 -28.98
C SER A 227 17.05 13.24 -28.14
N TYR A 228 16.71 14.42 -28.66
CA TYR A 228 16.90 15.69 -27.95
C TYR A 228 16.19 15.73 -26.58
N HIS A 229 14.94 15.26 -26.53
CA HIS A 229 14.21 15.19 -25.26
C HIS A 229 14.76 14.10 -24.33
N CYS A 230 15.17 12.94 -24.85
CA CYS A 230 15.81 11.90 -24.05
C CYS A 230 17.12 12.39 -23.44
N ASP A 231 17.90 13.19 -24.15
CA ASP A 231 19.13 13.79 -23.64
C ASP A 231 18.87 14.76 -22.50
N GLN A 232 17.86 15.62 -22.62
CA GLN A 232 17.46 16.51 -21.51
C GLN A 232 16.95 15.74 -20.30
N LEU A 233 16.14 14.70 -20.51
CA LEU A 233 15.62 13.86 -19.43
C LEU A 233 16.75 13.07 -18.74
N ALA A 234 17.77 12.66 -19.50
CA ALA A 234 18.96 12.02 -18.96
C ALA A 234 19.81 13.00 -18.14
N HIS A 235 20.02 14.23 -18.62
CA HIS A 235 20.69 15.28 -17.86
C HIS A 235 19.96 15.64 -16.56
N ALA A 236 18.62 15.59 -16.56
CA ALA A 236 17.81 15.79 -15.36
C ALA A 236 17.84 14.59 -14.39
N GLY A 237 18.49 13.50 -14.78
CA GLY A 237 18.59 12.25 -14.02
C GLY A 237 17.29 11.47 -13.96
N LEU A 238 16.36 11.64 -14.91
CA LEU A 238 15.05 10.96 -14.96
C LEU A 238 15.07 9.72 -15.86
N LEU A 239 16.05 9.63 -16.77
CA LEU A 239 16.14 8.58 -17.77
C LEU A 239 17.61 8.19 -18.00
N VAL A 240 17.85 6.93 -18.33
CA VAL A 240 19.14 6.42 -18.79
C VAL A 240 19.00 5.86 -20.20
N ARG A 241 20.00 6.12 -21.04
CA ARG A 241 20.12 5.56 -22.38
C ARG A 241 21.16 4.44 -22.34
N GLN A 242 20.76 3.22 -22.65
CA GLN A 242 21.66 2.07 -22.67
C GLN A 242 21.73 1.48 -24.08
N ARG A 243 22.94 1.32 -24.63
CA ARG A 243 23.12 0.67 -25.92
C ARG A 243 23.07 -0.85 -25.75
N GLN A 244 22.15 -1.50 -26.44
CA GLN A 244 22.03 -2.96 -26.54
C GLN A 244 22.09 -3.36 -28.00
N GLY A 245 23.25 -3.88 -28.42
CA GLY A 245 23.53 -4.19 -29.83
C GLY A 245 23.45 -2.94 -30.72
N GLN A 246 22.60 -3.01 -31.74
CA GLN A 246 22.38 -1.91 -32.69
C GLN A 246 21.36 -0.88 -32.21
N HIS A 247 20.71 -1.08 -31.05
CA HIS A 247 19.63 -0.21 -30.57
C HIS A 247 19.96 0.46 -29.24
N VAL A 248 19.50 1.71 -29.08
CA VAL A 248 19.52 2.42 -27.80
C VAL A 248 18.19 2.19 -27.10
N ARG A 249 18.24 1.60 -25.91
CA ARG A 249 17.11 1.36 -25.01
C ARG A 249 17.00 2.49 -23.99
N LEU A 250 15.77 2.87 -23.67
CA LEU A 250 15.46 3.90 -22.68
C LEU A 250 15.02 3.25 -21.38
N HIS A 251 15.57 3.70 -20.26
CA HIS A 251 15.24 3.18 -18.93
C HIS A 251 14.92 4.35 -18.00
N LEU A 252 13.88 4.24 -17.17
CA LEU A 252 13.69 5.20 -16.08
C LEU A 252 14.75 4.97 -14.99
N THR A 253 15.26 6.05 -14.42
CA THR A 253 15.99 6.00 -13.13
C THR A 253 15.00 5.85 -11.98
N ASP A 254 15.49 5.61 -10.77
CA ASP A 254 14.65 5.64 -9.56
C ASP A 254 13.96 7.01 -9.38
N LYS A 255 14.67 8.10 -9.69
CA LYS A 255 14.10 9.46 -9.70
C LYS A 255 13.01 9.62 -10.78
N GLY A 256 13.21 9.02 -11.95
CA GLY A 256 12.21 8.97 -13.02
C GLY A 256 10.96 8.20 -12.62
N ASN A 257 11.12 7.04 -11.98
CA ASN A 257 10.01 6.25 -11.44
C ASN A 257 9.26 7.02 -10.34
N ALA A 258 9.96 7.62 -9.38
CA ALA A 258 9.34 8.42 -8.32
C ALA A 258 8.56 9.62 -8.86
N LEU A 259 9.05 10.27 -9.92
CA LEU A 259 8.33 11.37 -10.59
C LEU A 259 7.04 10.86 -11.28
N MET A 260 7.13 9.70 -11.93
CA MET A 260 5.98 9.06 -12.55
C MET A 260 4.93 8.69 -11.51
N ASP A 261 5.33 8.11 -10.38
CA ASP A 261 4.40 7.76 -9.31
C ASP A 261 3.70 9.00 -8.70
N LEU A 262 4.36 10.15 -8.71
CA LEU A 262 3.82 11.40 -8.15
C LEU A 262 2.84 12.13 -9.09
N LEU A 263 3.03 12.03 -10.41
CA LEU A 263 2.42 12.93 -11.40
C LEU A 263 1.71 12.25 -12.58
N ALA A 264 1.86 10.93 -12.75
CA ALA A 264 1.33 10.20 -13.91
C ALA A 264 -0.12 9.73 -13.74
#